data_AF-A0A3Q3C4X1-F1
#
_entry.id   AF-A0A3Q3C4X1-F1
#
_cell.length_a   1.000
_cell.length_b   1.000
_cell.length_c   1.000
_cell.angle_alpha   90.00
_cell.angle_beta   90.00
_cell.angle_gamma   90.00
#
_symmetry.space_group_name_H-M   'P 1'
#
loop_
_entity.id
_entity.type
_entity.pdbx_description
1 polymer ?
#
loop_
_entity_poly.entity_id
_entity_poly.type
_entity_poly.pdbx_seq_one_letter_code
_entity_poly.pdbx_strand_id
1 'polypeptide(L)'
;MVVDWIHQLLYWTSIEMGWVSVAFLDGSAHRRLITGLDKPSAVAVDPLRGLLFWADCGVSPKIESAGLDGCDRKALVTSSIRQPVALSLDMPRQLLYWFDEGMRRISRVNLDGRQRKTVVESNGYLDRAFGLSVFEGFVYWSDKVTRSICRANKHNGRDLQALLSNVTSPGGVLIIQPVLQPKGPSVCGRPRAVCHHKCVIDLLTQGPKFSCVSPEIGRNKTEEIPAISRSVPATALSDPTFLGILSLIVFLSVLLVGMAAWWWRKEFQPYRSLTVQSFSLKESQDPLVIQEPPMGSDTRIVKETLLKRDLDGE
;
A
#
# COMPACT_ATOMS: atom_id res chain seq x y z
N MET A 1 -5.48 11.30 5.44
CA MET A 1 -6.11 10.17 6.15
C MET A 1 -6.11 8.97 5.23
N VAL A 2 -5.90 7.77 5.75
CA VAL A 2 -5.87 6.51 4.98
C VAL A 2 -6.33 5.36 5.87
N VAL A 3 -6.95 4.34 5.27
CA VAL A 3 -7.49 3.16 5.95
C VAL A 3 -6.60 1.95 5.69
N ASP A 4 -6.28 1.20 6.74
CA ASP A 4 -5.78 -0.17 6.67
C ASP A 4 -6.97 -1.14 6.77
N TRP A 5 -7.34 -1.73 5.63
CA TRP A 5 -8.46 -2.66 5.53
C TRP A 5 -8.14 -4.07 6.05
N ILE A 6 -6.87 -4.42 6.25
CA ILE A 6 -6.45 -5.73 6.79
C ILE A 6 -6.59 -5.72 8.32
N HIS A 7 -6.13 -4.65 8.96
CA HIS A 7 -6.08 -4.53 10.42
C HIS A 7 -7.22 -3.69 11.01
N GLN A 8 -8.08 -3.14 10.16
CA GLN A 8 -9.21 -2.27 10.54
C GLN A 8 -8.73 -1.03 11.32
N LEU A 9 -7.71 -0.36 10.78
CA LEU A 9 -7.13 0.86 11.36
C LEU A 9 -7.32 2.08 10.46
N LEU A 10 -7.33 3.25 11.10
CA LEU A 10 -7.31 4.55 10.47
C LEU A 10 -6.02 5.28 10.80
N TYR A 11 -5.34 5.82 9.78
CA TYR A 11 -4.15 6.64 9.94
C TYR A 11 -4.40 8.06 9.41
N TRP A 12 -3.94 9.08 10.13
CA TRP A 12 -4.04 10.47 9.67
C TRP A 12 -2.88 11.32 10.17
N THR A 13 -2.63 12.42 9.47
CA THR A 13 -1.66 13.44 9.85
C THR A 13 -2.37 14.60 10.53
N SER A 14 -1.67 15.27 11.44
CA SER A 14 -2.07 16.57 11.99
C SER A 14 -0.94 17.56 11.76
N ILE A 15 -1.18 18.54 10.89
CA ILE A 15 -0.20 19.58 10.54
C ILE A 15 0.13 20.44 11.76
N GLU A 16 -0.90 20.97 12.43
CA GLU A 16 -0.73 21.87 13.58
C GLU A 16 0.00 21.20 14.73
N MET A 17 -0.28 19.91 14.95
CA MET A 17 0.35 19.19 16.04
C MET A 17 1.75 18.70 15.66
N GLY A 18 1.97 18.29 14.40
CA GLY A 18 3.24 17.67 13.95
C GLY A 18 3.35 16.15 14.16
N TRP A 19 2.27 15.38 13.92
CA TRP A 19 2.22 13.94 14.24
C TRP A 19 1.44 13.14 13.19
N VAL A 20 1.74 11.85 13.09
CA VAL A 20 0.84 10.84 12.49
C VAL A 20 0.17 10.08 13.61
N SER A 21 -1.14 9.92 13.55
CA SER A 21 -1.94 9.17 14.50
C SER A 21 -2.54 7.92 13.87
N VAL A 22 -2.86 6.94 14.72
CA VAL A 22 -3.53 5.69 14.38
C VAL A 22 -4.75 5.50 15.30
N ALA A 23 -5.83 4.95 14.78
CA ALA A 23 -7.02 4.58 15.56
C ALA A 23 -7.61 3.27 15.04
N PHE A 24 -8.41 2.62 15.87
CA PHE A 24 -9.34 1.62 15.37
C PHE A 24 -10.41 2.28 14.50
N LEU A 25 -10.86 1.61 13.44
CA LEU A 25 -11.92 2.13 12.55
C LEU A 25 -13.25 2.34 13.28
N ASP A 26 -13.49 1.62 14.37
CA ASP A 26 -14.67 1.79 15.23
C ASP A 26 -14.57 3.00 16.18
N GLY A 27 -13.42 3.68 16.21
CA GLY A 27 -13.16 4.84 17.05
C GLY A 27 -12.90 4.53 18.53
N SER A 28 -12.85 3.25 18.92
CA SER A 28 -12.74 2.83 20.33
C SER A 28 -11.45 3.29 21.02
N ALA A 29 -10.35 3.39 20.27
CA ALA A 29 -9.09 3.93 20.76
C ALA A 29 -8.29 4.58 19.64
N HIS A 30 -7.49 5.58 20.00
CA HIS A 30 -6.51 6.19 19.13
C HIS A 30 -5.21 6.50 19.87
N ARG A 31 -4.14 6.62 19.10
CA ARG A 31 -2.81 6.96 19.62
C ARG A 31 -2.00 7.72 18.60
N ARG A 32 -1.14 8.58 19.12
CA ARG A 32 -0.06 9.24 18.38
C ARG A 32 1.02 8.21 18.04
N LEU A 33 1.27 7.98 16.75
CA LEU A 33 2.16 6.94 16.26
C LEU A 33 3.56 7.48 15.92
N ILE A 34 3.61 8.52 15.10
CA ILE A 34 4.85 9.22 14.72
C ILE A 34 4.79 10.63 15.28
N THR A 35 5.88 11.07 15.91
CA THR A 35 5.98 12.35 16.61
C THR A 35 7.15 13.18 16.08
N GLY A 36 7.17 14.48 16.40
CA GLY A 36 8.28 15.38 16.03
C GLY A 36 8.35 15.64 14.53
N LEU A 37 7.20 15.74 13.86
CA LEU A 37 7.08 16.18 12.46
C LEU A 37 6.84 17.68 12.44
N ASP A 38 7.24 18.35 11.35
CA ASP A 38 7.05 19.79 11.20
C ASP A 38 5.68 20.08 10.57
N LYS A 39 5.46 19.67 9.32
CA LYS A 39 4.18 19.83 8.62
C LYS A 39 3.80 18.55 7.88
N PRO A 40 3.33 17.51 8.59
CA PRO A 40 2.91 16.27 7.96
C PRO A 40 1.65 16.46 7.10
N SER A 41 1.81 16.40 5.79
CA SER A 41 0.80 16.82 4.81
C SER A 41 -0.02 15.67 4.22
N ALA A 42 0.55 14.48 4.13
CA ALA A 42 -0.10 13.31 3.55
C ALA A 42 0.38 12.01 4.19
N VAL A 43 -0.45 10.97 4.11
CA VAL A 43 -0.17 9.63 4.64
C VAL A 43 -0.72 8.56 3.69
N ALA A 44 0.00 7.45 3.55
CA ALA A 44 -0.40 6.27 2.79
C ALA A 44 0.08 5.00 3.51
N VAL A 45 -0.60 3.87 3.31
CA VAL A 45 -0.25 2.58 3.92
C VAL A 45 -0.22 1.47 2.87
N ASP A 46 0.69 0.52 3.06
CA ASP A 46 0.68 -0.79 2.41
C ASP A 46 0.46 -1.86 3.50
N PRO A 47 -0.79 -2.26 3.78
CA PRO A 47 -1.10 -3.23 4.82
C PRO A 47 -0.51 -4.62 4.56
N LEU A 48 -0.39 -5.01 3.29
CA LEU A 48 0.10 -6.33 2.88
C LEU A 48 1.61 -6.48 3.10
N ARG A 49 2.33 -5.36 3.17
CA ARG A 49 3.77 -5.32 3.45
C ARG A 49 4.10 -4.73 4.81
N GLY A 50 3.12 -4.31 5.58
CA GLY A 50 3.34 -3.70 6.89
C GLY A 50 4.10 -2.37 6.81
N LEU A 51 3.82 -1.52 5.81
CA LEU A 51 4.51 -0.25 5.60
C LEU A 51 3.57 0.94 5.74
N LEU A 52 4.07 1.97 6.43
CA LEU A 52 3.47 3.30 6.56
C LEU A 52 4.36 4.32 5.85
N PHE A 53 3.75 5.26 5.12
CA PHE A 53 4.43 6.35 4.43
C PHE A 53 3.77 7.68 4.79
N TRP A 54 4.56 8.73 4.97
CA TRP A 54 4.04 10.08 5.13
C TRP A 54 4.95 11.11 4.46
N ALA A 55 4.33 12.23 4.08
CA ALA A 55 5.00 13.41 3.58
C ALA A 55 5.05 14.47 4.67
N ASP A 56 6.19 15.14 4.81
CA ASP A 56 6.39 16.31 5.66
C ASP A 56 6.84 17.47 4.76
N CYS A 57 6.05 18.54 4.69
CA CYS A 57 6.33 19.73 3.88
C CYS A 57 6.85 20.92 4.70
N GLY A 58 7.43 20.65 5.87
CA GLY A 58 8.05 21.64 6.74
C GLY A 58 9.35 22.25 6.19
N VAL A 59 10.16 22.82 7.08
CA VAL A 59 11.45 23.48 6.78
C VAL A 59 12.43 22.54 6.08
N SER A 60 12.38 21.24 6.40
CA SER A 60 13.15 20.19 5.73
C SER A 60 12.20 19.18 5.08
N PRO A 61 11.70 19.48 3.86
CA PRO A 61 10.71 18.67 3.18
C PRO A 61 11.24 17.27 2.89
N LYS A 62 10.42 16.26 3.16
CA LYS A 62 10.79 14.86 2.99
C LYS A 62 9.57 13.96 2.88
N ILE A 63 9.80 12.77 2.34
CA ILE A 63 8.89 11.64 2.47
C ILE A 63 9.61 10.58 3.28
N GLU A 64 8.94 10.04 4.28
CA GLU A 64 9.48 9.03 5.18
C GLU A 64 8.62 7.78 5.15
N SER A 65 9.19 6.70 5.69
CA SER A 65 8.52 5.42 5.83
C SER A 65 8.85 4.78 7.17
N ALA A 66 7.95 3.93 7.66
CA ALA A 66 8.11 3.12 8.87
C ALA A 66 7.30 1.82 8.73
N GLY A 67 7.39 0.95 9.73
CA GLY A 67 6.38 -0.08 9.96
C GLY A 67 5.01 0.55 10.30
N LEU A 68 3.94 -0.23 10.16
CA LEU A 68 2.60 0.12 10.65
C LEU A 68 2.56 0.35 12.17
N ASP A 69 3.50 -0.24 12.91
CA ASP A 69 3.75 -0.01 14.35
C ASP A 69 4.56 1.27 14.63
N GLY A 70 4.99 1.99 13.59
CA GLY A 70 5.82 3.18 13.69
C GLY A 70 7.31 2.91 13.93
N CYS A 71 7.73 1.65 14.03
CA CYS A 71 9.14 1.28 14.16
C CYS A 71 9.88 1.39 12.81
N ASP A 72 11.21 1.31 12.86
CA ASP A 72 12.08 1.31 11.66
C ASP A 72 11.86 2.53 10.75
N ARG A 73 11.58 3.69 11.37
CA ARG A 73 11.43 4.98 10.68
C ARG A 73 12.70 5.31 9.89
N LYS A 74 12.53 5.59 8.60
CA LYS A 74 13.60 5.97 7.68
C LYS A 74 13.14 7.03 6.69
N ALA A 75 14.06 7.90 6.27
CA ALA A 75 13.81 8.83 5.19
C ALA A 75 13.85 8.11 3.83
N LEU A 76 12.80 8.31 3.02
CA LEU A 76 12.64 7.69 1.70
C LEU A 76 13.03 8.66 0.58
N VAL A 77 12.64 9.93 0.69
CA VAL A 77 12.97 11.00 -0.26
C VAL A 77 13.37 12.25 0.51
N THR A 78 14.60 12.75 0.30
CA THR A 78 15.16 13.91 1.02
C THR A 78 15.74 14.99 0.10
N SER A 79 15.78 14.75 -1.21
CA SER A 79 16.36 15.67 -2.18
C SER A 79 15.37 15.94 -3.31
N SER A 80 15.54 17.08 -4.00
CA SER A 80 14.64 17.54 -5.08
C SER A 80 13.16 17.34 -4.73
N ILE A 81 12.80 17.83 -3.54
CA ILE A 81 11.49 17.80 -2.91
C ILE A 81 11.30 19.15 -2.22
N ARG A 82 10.13 19.77 -2.34
CA ARG A 82 9.87 21.12 -1.81
C ARG A 82 8.59 21.18 -0.98
N GLN A 83 7.46 20.75 -1.54
CA GLN A 83 6.18 20.79 -0.85
C GLN A 83 5.34 19.58 -1.25
N PRO A 84 5.68 18.37 -0.76
CA PRO A 84 4.88 17.17 -1.00
C PRO A 84 3.55 17.30 -0.27
N VAL A 85 2.41 17.13 -0.95
CA VAL A 85 1.07 17.34 -0.36
C VAL A 85 0.10 16.20 -0.57
N ALA A 86 0.40 15.27 -1.49
CA ALA A 86 -0.44 14.10 -1.73
C ALA A 86 0.44 12.88 -2.04
N LEU A 87 0.02 11.72 -1.54
CA LEU A 87 0.69 10.43 -1.73
C LEU A 87 -0.30 9.41 -2.30
N SER A 88 0.19 8.50 -3.15
CA SER A 88 -0.57 7.35 -3.63
C SER A 88 0.36 6.16 -3.91
N LEU A 89 -0.12 4.94 -3.76
CA LEU A 89 0.68 3.72 -3.89
C LEU A 89 0.21 2.87 -5.08
N ASP A 90 1.16 2.45 -5.92
CA ASP A 90 0.98 1.35 -6.85
C ASP A 90 1.50 0.07 -6.17
N MET A 91 0.60 -0.56 -5.43
CA MET A 91 0.89 -1.68 -4.53
C MET A 91 1.49 -2.92 -5.24
N PRO A 92 1.00 -3.33 -6.43
CA PRO A 92 1.63 -4.43 -7.17
C PRO A 92 3.04 -4.10 -7.63
N ARG A 93 3.28 -2.85 -8.07
CA ARG A 93 4.60 -2.43 -8.61
C ARG A 93 5.56 -1.92 -7.55
N GLN A 94 5.12 -1.79 -6.29
CA GLN A 94 5.93 -1.27 -5.19
C GLN A 94 6.49 0.13 -5.53
N LEU A 95 5.61 1.01 -6.00
CA LEU A 95 5.93 2.40 -6.31
C LEU A 95 5.10 3.33 -5.43
N LEU A 96 5.76 4.34 -4.87
CA LEU A 96 5.11 5.48 -4.24
C LEU A 96 5.08 6.64 -5.23
N TYR A 97 3.90 7.19 -5.47
CA TYR A 97 3.67 8.40 -6.24
C TYR A 97 3.36 9.56 -5.29
N TRP A 98 3.85 10.74 -5.62
CA TRP A 98 3.51 11.96 -4.89
C TRP A 98 3.37 13.15 -5.80
N PHE A 99 2.53 14.08 -5.38
CA PHE A 99 2.47 15.42 -5.95
C PHE A 99 3.26 16.37 -5.05
N ASP A 100 4.18 17.12 -5.66
CA ASP A 100 4.89 18.20 -5.03
C ASP A 100 4.37 19.54 -5.57
N GLU A 101 3.66 20.29 -4.72
CA GLU A 101 3.06 21.59 -5.06
C GLU A 101 4.13 22.63 -5.37
N GLY A 102 5.24 22.61 -4.63
CA GLY A 102 6.31 23.58 -4.75
C GLY A 102 7.18 23.40 -6.00
N MET A 103 7.24 22.17 -6.52
CA MET A 103 7.88 21.84 -7.80
C MET A 103 6.88 21.65 -8.95
N ARG A 104 5.57 21.65 -8.67
CA ARG A 104 4.49 21.49 -9.64
C ARG A 104 4.63 20.25 -10.52
N ARG A 105 4.89 19.10 -9.89
CA ARG A 105 5.07 17.83 -10.59
C ARG A 105 4.59 16.64 -9.79
N ILE A 106 4.13 15.60 -10.49
CA ILE A 106 3.92 14.27 -9.94
C ILE A 106 5.18 13.45 -10.21
N SER A 107 5.75 12.89 -9.14
CA SER A 107 6.92 12.02 -9.22
C SER A 107 6.60 10.65 -8.63
N ARG A 108 7.43 9.66 -8.94
CA ARG A 108 7.37 8.33 -8.37
C ARG A 108 8.74 7.82 -7.95
N VAL A 109 8.75 6.88 -7.02
CA VAL A 109 9.96 6.21 -6.51
C VAL A 109 9.62 4.78 -6.09
N ASN A 110 10.60 3.88 -6.12
CA ASN A 110 10.45 2.56 -5.51
C ASN A 110 10.34 2.67 -3.97
N LEU A 111 9.76 1.67 -3.31
CA LEU A 111 9.62 1.66 -1.82
C LEU A 111 10.97 1.57 -1.07
N ASP A 112 12.08 1.38 -1.78
CA ASP A 112 13.45 1.45 -1.26
C ASP A 112 14.11 2.84 -1.44
N GLY A 113 13.40 3.80 -2.03
CA GLY A 113 13.87 5.17 -2.29
C GLY A 113 14.67 5.32 -3.58
N ARG A 114 14.81 4.26 -4.39
CA ARG A 114 15.61 4.27 -5.63
C ARG A 114 14.73 4.52 -6.86
N GLN A 115 15.41 4.75 -8.00
CA GLN A 115 14.79 4.88 -9.32
C GLN A 115 13.70 5.95 -9.40
N ARG A 116 13.94 7.09 -8.75
CA ARG A 116 13.03 8.23 -8.81
C ARG A 116 12.83 8.67 -10.27
N LYS A 117 11.58 8.93 -10.64
CA LYS A 117 11.20 9.45 -11.94
C LYS A 117 10.11 10.52 -11.82
N THR A 118 10.27 11.64 -12.52
CA THR A 118 9.17 12.58 -12.75
C THR A 118 8.21 12.00 -13.78
N VAL A 119 6.90 12.01 -13.46
CA VAL A 119 5.85 11.42 -14.30
C VAL A 119 5.09 12.50 -15.05
N VAL A 120 4.58 13.50 -14.34
CA VAL A 120 3.86 14.64 -14.91
C VAL A 120 4.52 15.90 -14.41
N GLU A 121 4.81 16.83 -15.31
CA GLU A 121 5.19 18.20 -14.97
C GLU A 121 4.03 19.13 -15.33
N SER A 122 3.86 20.21 -14.58
CA SER A 122 2.75 21.13 -14.83
C SER A 122 2.81 21.76 -16.21
N ASN A 123 1.69 21.69 -16.91
CA ASN A 123 1.38 22.41 -18.14
C ASN A 123 0.16 23.33 -17.96
N GLY A 124 -0.11 23.77 -16.73
CA GLY A 124 -1.28 24.57 -16.35
C GLY A 124 -2.44 23.79 -15.73
N TYR A 125 -2.38 22.45 -15.72
CA TYR A 125 -3.41 21.57 -15.13
C TYR A 125 -2.95 20.81 -13.87
N LEU A 126 -1.77 21.14 -13.34
CA LEU A 126 -1.16 20.49 -12.18
C LEU A 126 -0.47 21.55 -11.32
N ASP A 127 -1.23 22.55 -10.93
CA ASP A 127 -0.73 23.75 -10.28
C ASP A 127 -0.90 23.65 -8.77
N ARG A 128 -2.08 23.19 -8.35
CA ARG A 128 -2.47 23.08 -6.95
C ARG A 128 -3.32 21.84 -6.76
N ALA A 129 -2.69 20.67 -6.90
CA ALA A 129 -3.39 19.42 -6.69
C ALA A 129 -3.58 19.11 -5.21
N PHE A 130 -4.73 18.51 -4.88
CA PHE A 130 -5.06 18.13 -3.49
C PHE A 130 -5.16 16.63 -3.32
N GLY A 131 -5.92 15.96 -4.19
CA GLY A 131 -6.03 14.50 -4.23
C GLY A 131 -5.11 13.91 -5.28
N LEU A 132 -4.56 12.73 -4.99
CA LEU A 132 -3.76 11.95 -5.94
C LEU A 132 -4.13 10.47 -5.78
N SER A 133 -4.43 9.81 -6.90
CA SER A 133 -4.68 8.37 -6.95
C SER A 133 -4.03 7.74 -8.17
N VAL A 134 -3.58 6.50 -8.04
CA VAL A 134 -3.05 5.71 -9.16
C VAL A 134 -3.88 4.45 -9.35
N PHE A 135 -4.25 4.16 -10.59
CA PHE A 135 -4.96 2.94 -10.94
C PHE A 135 -4.70 2.59 -12.41
N GLU A 136 -4.58 1.29 -12.70
CA GLU A 136 -4.29 0.78 -14.04
C GLU A 136 -3.15 1.53 -14.74
N GLY A 137 -3.36 2.12 -15.91
CA GLY A 137 -2.35 2.86 -16.68
C GLY A 137 -2.19 4.33 -16.29
N PHE A 138 -2.96 4.83 -15.31
CA PHE A 138 -3.16 6.27 -15.13
C PHE A 138 -2.87 6.74 -13.70
N VAL A 139 -2.48 8.01 -13.61
CA VAL A 139 -2.49 8.81 -12.39
C VAL A 139 -3.61 9.84 -12.51
N TYR A 140 -4.36 10.01 -11.43
CA TYR A 140 -5.53 10.87 -11.32
C TYR A 140 -5.28 11.89 -10.23
N TRP A 141 -5.64 13.14 -10.47
CA TRP A 141 -5.52 14.19 -9.46
C TRP A 141 -6.66 15.21 -9.60
N SER A 142 -7.01 15.83 -8.48
CA SER A 142 -7.84 17.02 -8.47
C SER A 142 -6.93 18.25 -8.56
N ASP A 143 -7.26 19.22 -9.40
CA ASP A 143 -6.54 20.50 -9.48
C ASP A 143 -7.46 21.66 -9.08
N LYS A 144 -7.06 22.41 -8.04
CA LYS A 144 -7.86 23.51 -7.49
C LYS A 144 -7.84 24.76 -8.35
N VAL A 145 -6.80 24.96 -9.17
CA VAL A 145 -6.68 26.16 -10.03
C VAL A 145 -7.64 26.07 -11.19
N THR A 146 -7.57 24.97 -11.94
CA THR A 146 -8.44 24.72 -13.10
C THR A 146 -9.81 24.15 -12.71
N ARG A 147 -10.05 23.88 -11.42
CA ARG A 147 -11.31 23.33 -10.89
C ARG A 147 -11.71 22.04 -11.62
N SER A 148 -10.75 21.15 -11.77
CA SER A 148 -10.90 19.96 -12.60
C SER A 148 -10.40 18.70 -11.90
N ILE A 149 -10.86 17.55 -12.38
CA ILE A 149 -10.25 16.24 -12.09
C ILE A 149 -9.57 15.79 -13.36
N CYS A 150 -8.27 15.60 -13.30
CA CYS A 150 -7.42 15.26 -14.43
C CYS A 150 -6.89 13.84 -14.32
N ARG A 151 -6.53 13.25 -15.46
CA ARG A 151 -5.72 12.05 -15.54
C ARG A 151 -4.60 12.20 -16.56
N ALA A 152 -3.55 11.41 -16.41
CA ALA A 152 -2.50 11.20 -17.41
C ALA A 152 -1.88 9.82 -17.24
N ASN A 153 -1.18 9.33 -18.25
CA ASN A 153 -0.49 8.04 -18.20
C ASN A 153 0.56 8.02 -17.07
N LYS A 154 0.49 7.04 -16.17
CA LYS A 154 1.33 6.97 -14.95
C LYS A 154 2.82 6.67 -15.20
N HIS A 155 3.19 6.35 -16.45
CA HIS A 155 4.55 5.97 -16.81
C HIS A 155 5.31 7.08 -17.53
N ASN A 156 4.62 7.88 -18.35
CA ASN A 156 5.23 8.89 -19.21
C ASN A 156 4.54 10.26 -19.17
N GLY A 157 3.44 10.41 -18.43
CA GLY A 157 2.69 11.66 -18.29
C GLY A 157 1.94 12.12 -19.53
N ARG A 158 1.88 11.30 -20.59
CA ARG A 158 1.12 11.59 -21.82
C ARG A 158 -0.37 11.38 -21.60
N ASP A 159 -1.15 11.72 -22.62
CA ASP A 159 -2.60 11.54 -22.66
C ASP A 159 -3.29 12.27 -21.49
N LEU A 160 -2.81 13.49 -21.23
CA LEU A 160 -3.42 14.36 -20.22
C LEU A 160 -4.83 14.73 -20.64
N GLN A 161 -5.79 14.49 -19.74
CA GLN A 161 -7.20 14.76 -19.98
C GLN A 161 -7.86 15.27 -18.69
N ALA A 162 -8.59 16.38 -18.80
CA ALA A 162 -9.57 16.77 -17.79
C ALA A 162 -10.82 15.88 -17.95
N LEU A 163 -11.09 15.05 -16.94
CA LEU A 163 -12.25 14.16 -16.89
C LEU A 163 -13.51 14.90 -16.46
N LEU A 164 -13.35 15.82 -15.51
CA LEU A 164 -14.41 16.68 -15.00
C LEU A 164 -13.86 18.10 -14.90
N SER A 165 -14.69 19.07 -15.24
CA SER A 165 -14.38 20.50 -15.19
C SER A 165 -15.47 21.23 -14.41
N ASN A 166 -15.18 22.46 -13.98
CA ASN A 166 -16.10 23.29 -13.18
C ASN A 166 -16.50 22.64 -11.84
N VAL A 167 -15.61 21.85 -11.24
CA VAL A 167 -15.84 21.25 -9.92
C VAL A 167 -15.64 22.31 -8.84
N THR A 168 -16.68 22.55 -8.04
CA THR A 168 -16.60 23.51 -6.93
C THR A 168 -15.66 22.98 -5.85
N SER A 169 -14.47 23.59 -5.74
CA SER A 169 -13.43 23.27 -4.74
C SER A 169 -13.07 21.78 -4.69
N PRO A 170 -12.37 21.24 -5.72
CA PRO A 170 -12.11 19.82 -5.79
C PRO A 170 -11.20 19.37 -4.62
N GLY A 171 -11.68 18.34 -3.90
CA GLY A 171 -11.07 17.78 -2.71
C GLY A 171 -10.21 16.55 -2.99
N GLY A 172 -10.27 15.55 -2.11
CA GLY A 172 -9.56 14.28 -2.29
C GLY A 172 -10.08 13.50 -3.51
N VAL A 173 -9.20 12.70 -4.12
CA VAL A 173 -9.53 11.80 -5.22
C VAL A 173 -9.11 10.40 -4.80
N LEU A 174 -10.07 9.46 -4.82
CA LEU A 174 -9.88 8.05 -4.49
C LEU A 174 -10.47 7.17 -5.59
N ILE A 175 -9.79 6.07 -5.90
CA ILE A 175 -10.31 5.04 -6.80
C ILE A 175 -10.94 3.95 -5.96
N ILE A 176 -12.21 3.65 -6.22
CA ILE A 176 -12.98 2.62 -5.51
C ILE A 176 -13.05 1.40 -6.41
N GLN A 177 -12.18 0.42 -6.15
CA GLN A 177 -12.12 -0.85 -6.85
C GLN A 177 -11.73 -1.97 -5.88
N PRO A 178 -12.44 -3.12 -5.86
CA PRO A 178 -12.11 -4.22 -4.93
C PRO A 178 -10.67 -4.72 -5.05
N VAL A 179 -10.09 -4.67 -6.25
CA VAL A 179 -8.70 -5.10 -6.52
C VAL A 179 -7.65 -4.23 -5.81
N LEU A 180 -7.99 -2.99 -5.43
CA LEU A 180 -7.10 -2.11 -4.67
C LEU A 180 -7.06 -2.45 -3.17
N GLN A 181 -8.01 -3.25 -2.68
CA GLN A 181 -8.10 -3.69 -1.29
C GLN A 181 -8.21 -5.22 -1.21
N PRO A 182 -7.22 -5.97 -1.74
CA PRO A 182 -7.29 -7.41 -1.74
C PRO A 182 -7.22 -7.95 -0.31
N LYS A 183 -7.83 -9.12 -0.11
CA LYS A 183 -7.60 -9.92 1.10
C LYS A 183 -6.14 -10.37 1.11
N GLY A 184 -5.54 -10.42 2.29
CA GLY A 184 -4.15 -10.83 2.45
C GLY A 184 -3.84 -11.28 3.86
N PRO A 185 -2.61 -11.75 4.10
CA PRO A 185 -2.19 -12.14 5.44
C PRO A 185 -2.18 -10.94 6.39
N SER A 186 -2.41 -11.20 7.67
CA SER A 186 -2.26 -10.17 8.71
C SER A 186 -0.77 -9.97 9.01
N VAL A 187 -0.22 -8.84 8.52
CA VAL A 187 1.18 -8.43 8.76
C VAL A 187 1.25 -7.54 9.99
N CYS A 188 1.96 -7.99 11.02
CA CYS A 188 1.89 -7.38 12.32
C CYS A 188 2.99 -6.36 12.56
N GLY A 189 2.63 -5.09 12.44
CA GLY A 189 3.49 -3.96 12.76
C GLY A 189 4.60 -3.71 11.74
N ARG A 190 5.40 -4.73 11.42
CA ARG A 190 6.62 -4.59 10.61
C ARG A 190 6.57 -5.40 9.32
N PRO A 191 7.34 -4.99 8.30
CA PRO A 191 7.52 -5.80 7.10
C PRO A 191 8.02 -7.20 7.44
N ARG A 192 7.44 -8.21 6.79
CA ARG A 192 7.73 -9.65 6.97
C ARG A 192 7.28 -10.27 8.29
N ALA A 193 6.69 -9.52 9.21
CA ALA A 193 6.10 -10.06 10.45
C ALA A 193 4.69 -10.63 10.19
N VAL A 194 4.59 -11.65 9.34
CA VAL A 194 3.29 -12.26 8.98
C VAL A 194 2.80 -13.16 10.12
N CYS A 195 1.59 -12.92 10.64
CA CYS A 195 0.97 -13.80 11.61
C CYS A 195 0.32 -15.02 10.95
N HIS A 196 0.38 -16.17 11.64
CA HIS A 196 -0.32 -17.38 11.19
C HIS A 196 -1.85 -17.23 11.21
N HIS A 197 -2.39 -16.48 12.18
CA HIS A 197 -3.84 -16.33 12.34
C HIS A 197 -4.27 -14.88 12.36
N LYS A 198 -3.88 -14.12 13.39
CA LYS A 198 -4.28 -12.70 13.49
C LYS A 198 -3.22 -11.87 14.20
N CYS A 199 -3.04 -10.63 13.73
CA CYS A 199 -2.37 -9.59 14.49
C CYS A 199 -3.39 -8.91 15.44
N VAL A 200 -3.08 -8.92 16.73
CA VAL A 200 -3.80 -8.16 17.75
C VAL A 200 -3.05 -6.87 18.01
N ILE A 201 -3.81 -5.79 18.11
CA ILE A 201 -3.29 -4.44 18.26
C ILE A 201 -3.80 -3.89 19.58
N ASP A 202 -2.90 -3.33 20.37
CA ASP A 202 -3.22 -2.61 21.60
C ASP A 202 -2.74 -1.17 21.47
N LEU A 203 -3.71 -0.25 21.45
CA LEU A 203 -3.47 1.19 21.38
C LEU A 203 -3.57 1.87 22.76
N LEU A 204 -3.81 1.12 23.83
CA LEU A 204 -3.99 1.65 25.19
C LEU A 204 -2.66 1.67 25.98
N THR A 205 -1.73 0.77 25.66
CA THR A 205 -0.37 0.72 26.25
C THR A 205 0.49 1.93 25.89
N GLN A 206 1.53 2.26 26.68
CA GLN A 206 2.38 3.45 26.50
C GLN A 206 2.93 3.64 25.06
N GLY A 207 3.15 2.56 24.31
CA GLY A 207 3.33 2.57 22.85
C GLY A 207 2.32 1.66 22.16
N PRO A 208 1.99 1.89 20.89
CA PRO A 208 1.12 0.99 20.14
C PRO A 208 1.80 -0.37 19.99
N LYS A 209 1.13 -1.43 20.45
CA LYS A 209 1.69 -2.79 20.46
C LYS A 209 0.97 -3.65 19.43
N PHE A 210 1.74 -4.27 18.55
CA PHE A 210 1.28 -5.22 17.55
C PHE A 210 1.81 -6.60 17.94
N SER A 211 0.95 -7.62 18.06
CA SER A 211 1.35 -8.96 18.48
C SER A 211 0.59 -10.05 17.73
N CYS A 212 1.31 -11.06 17.24
CA CYS A 212 0.68 -12.21 16.63
C CYS A 212 0.06 -13.12 17.69
N VAL A 213 -1.19 -13.49 17.47
CA VAL A 213 -1.86 -14.54 18.24
C VAL A 213 -2.10 -15.75 17.35
N SER A 214 -1.94 -16.94 17.93
CA SER A 214 -2.47 -18.18 17.37
C SER A 214 -3.74 -18.54 18.15
N PRO A 215 -4.76 -19.15 17.54
CA PRO A 215 -5.86 -19.73 18.26
C PRO A 215 -5.23 -20.77 19.16
N GLU A 216 -5.37 -20.57 20.46
CA GLU A 216 -5.09 -21.63 21.40
C GLU A 216 -5.98 -22.79 21.00
N ILE A 217 -5.38 -23.89 20.53
CA ILE A 217 -6.02 -25.19 20.66
C ILE A 217 -6.27 -25.31 22.15
N GLY A 218 -7.53 -25.25 22.58
CA GLY A 218 -7.88 -25.43 23.98
C GLY A 218 -7.24 -26.70 24.53
N ARG A 219 -6.21 -26.53 25.37
CA ARG A 219 -5.65 -27.54 26.28
C ARG A 219 -5.04 -26.76 27.44
N ASN A 220 -5.82 -26.46 28.48
CA ASN A 220 -5.87 -27.35 29.64
C ASN A 220 -5.55 -28.82 29.31
N LYS A 221 -4.25 -29.14 29.38
CA LYS A 221 -3.69 -30.34 30.03
C LYS A 221 -2.18 -30.29 29.87
N THR A 222 -1.49 -30.13 30.99
CA THR A 222 -0.17 -30.70 31.23
C THR A 222 -0.24 -32.19 30.93
N GLU A 223 0.12 -32.59 29.72
CA GLU A 223 0.61 -33.94 29.44
C GLU A 223 1.99 -33.76 28.81
N GLU A 224 2.99 -34.14 29.58
CA GLU A 224 4.36 -34.31 29.13
C GLU A 224 4.36 -35.22 27.90
N ILE A 225 4.80 -34.70 26.77
CA ILE A 225 5.12 -35.52 25.61
C ILE A 225 6.43 -36.23 25.95
N PRO A 226 6.50 -37.57 26.02
CA PRO A 226 7.76 -38.25 26.22
C PRO A 226 8.65 -37.97 24.99
N ALA A 227 9.89 -37.56 25.26
CA ALA A 227 10.90 -37.40 24.23
C ALA A 227 11.13 -38.75 23.52
N ILE A 228 10.71 -38.85 22.25
CA ILE A 228 11.12 -39.97 21.40
C ILE A 228 12.56 -39.68 20.97
N SER A 229 13.52 -40.16 21.75
CA SER A 229 14.90 -40.31 21.30
C SER A 229 14.97 -41.51 20.36
N ARG A 230 14.95 -41.25 19.04
CA ARG A 230 15.41 -42.25 18.07
C ARG A 230 16.93 -42.18 18.02
N SER A 231 17.60 -43.04 18.78
CA SER A 231 18.95 -43.46 18.44
C SER A 231 18.86 -44.35 17.21
N VAL A 232 19.42 -43.88 16.09
CA VAL A 232 19.64 -44.74 14.92
C VAL A 232 20.91 -45.54 15.20
N PRO A 233 20.85 -46.87 15.29
CA PRO A 233 22.06 -47.67 15.42
C PRO A 233 22.91 -47.54 14.15
N ALA A 234 24.22 -47.31 14.33
CA ALA A 234 25.20 -47.11 13.28
C ALA A 234 25.58 -48.41 12.54
N THR A 235 24.58 -49.16 12.05
CA THR A 235 24.79 -50.38 11.25
C THR A 235 23.91 -50.48 10.00
N ALA A 236 23.12 -49.46 9.66
CA ALA A 236 22.28 -49.46 8.47
C ALA A 236 22.95 -48.92 7.18
N LEU A 237 24.29 -48.92 7.10
CA LEU A 237 25.05 -48.42 5.94
C LEU A 237 25.60 -49.53 5.03
N SER A 238 25.24 -50.80 5.27
CA SER A 238 25.69 -51.94 4.45
C SER A 238 24.54 -52.80 3.92
N ASP A 239 23.33 -52.25 3.80
CA ASP A 239 22.20 -52.97 3.19
C ASP A 239 22.17 -52.69 1.66
N PRO A 240 22.33 -53.72 0.81
CA PRO A 240 22.33 -53.56 -0.66
C PRO A 240 21.01 -53.01 -1.23
N THR A 241 19.92 -53.01 -0.45
CA THR A 241 18.66 -52.38 -0.84
C THR A 241 18.70 -50.85 -0.78
N PHE A 242 19.49 -50.26 0.13
CA PHE A 242 19.55 -48.80 0.34
C PHE A 242 20.33 -48.08 -0.77
N LEU A 243 21.39 -48.71 -1.30
CA LEU A 243 22.14 -48.21 -2.46
C LEU A 243 21.30 -48.27 -3.75
N GLY A 244 20.45 -49.29 -3.89
CA GLY A 244 19.50 -49.39 -5.00
C GLY A 244 18.46 -48.26 -4.99
N ILE A 245 17.94 -47.92 -3.82
CA ILE A 245 16.97 -46.81 -3.64
C ILE A 245 17.63 -45.46 -3.92
N LEU A 246 18.86 -45.23 -3.44
CA LEU A 246 19.61 -44.00 -3.75
C LEU A 246 19.92 -43.86 -5.25
N SER A 247 20.29 -44.96 -5.91
CA SER A 247 20.52 -44.97 -7.36
C SER A 247 19.24 -44.64 -8.14
N LEU A 248 18.09 -45.19 -7.73
CA LEU A 248 16.79 -44.89 -8.34
C LEU A 248 16.39 -43.42 -8.18
N ILE A 249 16.60 -42.84 -6.99
CA ILE A 249 16.27 -41.43 -6.71
C ILE A 249 17.15 -40.49 -7.55
N VAL A 250 18.45 -40.78 -7.67
CA VAL A 250 19.36 -40.00 -8.52
C VAL A 250 18.97 -40.14 -10.00
N PHE A 251 18.59 -41.34 -10.44
CA PHE A 251 18.16 -41.56 -11.83
C PHE A 251 16.85 -40.83 -12.17
N LEU A 252 15.86 -40.88 -11.26
CA LEU A 252 14.57 -40.20 -11.44
C LEU A 252 14.71 -38.68 -11.40
N SER A 253 15.60 -38.13 -10.56
CA SER A 253 15.85 -36.69 -10.50
C SER A 253 16.54 -36.16 -11.77
N VAL A 254 17.50 -36.90 -12.33
CA VAL A 254 18.12 -36.56 -13.62
C VAL A 254 17.12 -36.65 -14.77
N LEU A 255 16.24 -37.66 -14.77
CA LEU A 255 15.15 -37.78 -15.75
C LEU A 255 14.17 -36.60 -15.66
N LEU A 256 13.77 -36.20 -14.45
CA LEU A 256 12.86 -35.06 -14.26
C LEU A 256 13.48 -33.74 -14.73
N VAL A 257 14.77 -33.50 -14.44
CA VAL A 257 15.48 -32.30 -14.93
C VAL A 257 15.64 -32.35 -16.45
N GLY A 258 15.95 -33.51 -17.02
CA GLY A 258 16.02 -33.71 -18.48
C GLY A 258 14.68 -33.47 -19.18
N MET A 259 13.58 -33.99 -18.59
CA MET A 259 12.22 -33.77 -19.07
C MET A 259 11.81 -32.30 -18.96
N ALA A 260 12.15 -31.62 -17.86
CA ALA A 260 11.88 -30.20 -17.68
C ALA A 260 12.68 -29.33 -18.67
N ALA A 261 13.95 -29.65 -18.91
CA ALA A 261 14.79 -28.97 -19.90
C ALA A 261 14.31 -29.22 -21.34
N TRP A 262 13.88 -30.45 -21.64
CA TRP A 262 13.30 -30.80 -22.94
C TRP A 262 11.94 -30.10 -23.15
N TRP A 263 11.09 -30.05 -22.13
CA TRP A 263 9.83 -29.33 -22.12
C TRP A 263 10.06 -27.82 -22.35
N TRP A 264 10.98 -27.21 -21.61
CA TRP A 264 11.37 -25.81 -21.81
C TRP A 264 11.88 -25.52 -23.24
N ARG A 265 12.66 -26.44 -23.81
CA ARG A 265 13.21 -26.30 -25.17
C ARG A 265 12.15 -26.45 -26.27
N LYS A 266 11.08 -27.20 -26.02
CA LYS A 266 9.94 -27.33 -26.95
C LYS A 266 8.97 -26.18 -26.86
N GLU A 267 8.69 -25.66 -25.66
CA GLU A 267 7.76 -24.55 -25.45
C GLU A 267 8.33 -23.19 -25.89
N PHE A 268 9.66 -23.01 -25.82
CA PHE A 268 10.34 -21.76 -26.16
C PHE A 268 11.33 -21.91 -27.34
N GLN A 269 10.80 -22.20 -28.54
CA GLN A 269 11.48 -21.83 -29.79
C GLN A 269 11.13 -20.36 -30.11
N PRO A 270 12.12 -19.45 -30.29
CA PRO A 270 11.84 -18.07 -30.68
C PRO A 270 11.40 -18.06 -32.15
N TYR A 271 10.09 -18.20 -32.38
CA TYR A 271 9.53 -17.93 -33.69
C TYR A 271 9.56 -16.42 -33.95
N ARG A 272 10.09 -16.08 -35.13
CA ARG A 272 10.18 -14.74 -35.72
C ARG A 272 8.86 -13.97 -35.64
N SER A 273 9.01 -12.65 -35.45
CA SER A 273 8.10 -11.58 -35.90
C SER A 273 6.64 -11.71 -35.44
N LEU A 274 6.33 -11.12 -34.28
CA LEU A 274 4.96 -10.79 -33.91
C LEU A 274 4.61 -9.39 -34.40
N THR A 275 3.90 -9.38 -35.52
CA THR A 275 2.98 -8.32 -35.93
C THR A 275 2.10 -7.95 -34.73
N VAL A 276 2.01 -6.66 -34.44
CA VAL A 276 1.13 -6.10 -33.40
C VAL A 276 -0.31 -6.49 -33.73
N GLN A 277 -0.85 -7.49 -33.03
CA GLN A 277 -2.29 -7.64 -32.91
C GLN A 277 -2.75 -6.64 -31.86
N SER A 278 -3.37 -5.56 -32.33
CA SER A 278 -4.17 -4.67 -31.53
C SER A 278 -5.32 -5.47 -30.92
N PHE A 279 -5.23 -5.79 -29.63
CA PHE A 279 -6.40 -6.12 -28.86
C PHE A 279 -7.17 -4.81 -28.62
N SER A 280 -8.31 -4.66 -29.30
CA SER A 280 -9.30 -3.65 -28.93
C SER A 280 -9.90 -4.07 -27.59
N LEU A 281 -9.30 -3.61 -26.49
CA LEU A 281 -10.01 -3.55 -25.22
C LEU A 281 -11.20 -2.62 -25.46
N LYS A 282 -12.42 -3.18 -25.39
CA LYS A 282 -13.64 -2.38 -25.37
C LYS A 282 -13.50 -1.42 -24.20
N GLU A 283 -13.23 -0.17 -24.52
CA GLU A 283 -13.43 0.97 -23.65
C GLU A 283 -14.86 0.83 -23.11
N SER A 284 -15.01 0.67 -21.79
CA SER A 284 -16.33 0.68 -21.16
C SER A 284 -16.91 2.06 -21.46
N GLN A 285 -17.88 2.08 -22.37
CA GLN A 285 -18.72 3.24 -22.67
C GLN A 285 -19.83 3.39 -21.62
N ASP A 286 -19.75 2.68 -20.50
CA ASP A 286 -20.68 2.91 -19.40
C ASP A 286 -20.35 4.29 -18.82
N PRO A 287 -21.32 5.24 -18.82
CA PRO A 287 -21.12 6.47 -18.08
C PRO A 287 -20.80 6.11 -16.64
N LEU A 288 -19.87 6.84 -16.02
CA LEU A 288 -19.64 6.80 -14.57
C LEU A 288 -20.97 7.15 -13.87
N VAL A 289 -21.78 6.13 -13.57
CA VAL A 289 -22.98 6.28 -12.74
C VAL A 289 -22.49 6.35 -11.31
N ILE A 290 -22.30 7.58 -10.83
CA ILE A 290 -22.11 7.86 -9.41
C ILE A 290 -23.49 7.69 -8.77
N GLN A 291 -23.71 6.57 -8.08
CA GLN A 291 -24.87 6.44 -7.21
C GLN A 291 -24.70 7.41 -6.04
N GLU A 292 -25.53 8.45 -5.99
CA GLU A 292 -25.81 9.12 -4.73
C GLU A 292 -26.41 8.08 -3.76
N PRO A 293 -26.00 8.08 -2.48
CA PRO A 293 -26.54 7.14 -1.52
C PRO A 293 -28.06 7.33 -1.44
N PRO A 294 -28.87 6.25 -1.42
CA PRO A 294 -30.31 6.38 -1.28
C PRO A 294 -30.59 7.07 0.06
N MET A 295 -31.34 8.18 0.02
CA MET A 295 -31.95 8.76 1.22
C MET A 295 -32.96 7.76 1.78
N GLY A 296 -32.46 6.87 2.65
CA GLY A 296 -33.27 6.07 3.54
C GLY A 296 -33.83 6.98 4.63
N SER A 297 -35.15 7.10 4.68
CA SER A 297 -35.88 7.70 5.78
C SER A 297 -35.70 6.88 7.05
N ASP A 298 -34.65 7.18 7.81
CA ASP A 298 -34.64 7.14 9.28
C ASP A 298 -33.22 7.46 9.78
N THR A 299 -32.95 8.73 10.01
CA THR A 299 -31.94 9.13 10.98
C THR A 299 -32.18 10.57 11.43
N ARG A 300 -32.41 10.72 12.72
CA ARG A 300 -32.62 12.01 13.39
C ARG A 300 -31.42 12.92 13.15
N ILE A 301 -31.72 14.11 12.65
CA ILE A 301 -30.79 15.23 12.49
C ILE A 301 -30.24 15.63 13.87
N VAL A 302 -28.95 15.41 14.11
CA VAL A 302 -28.21 16.14 15.15
C VAL A 302 -27.69 17.41 14.47
N LYS A 303 -28.39 18.53 14.71
CA LYS A 303 -27.96 19.87 14.29
C LYS A 303 -26.74 20.31 15.11
N GLU A 304 -25.73 20.76 14.37
CA GLU A 304 -24.77 21.84 14.64
C GLU A 304 -24.29 22.09 16.08
N THR A 305 -22.98 21.96 16.30
CA THR A 305 -22.18 23.03 16.91
C THR A 305 -20.70 22.82 16.57
N LEU A 306 -20.06 23.78 15.88
CA LEU A 306 -18.70 24.29 16.17
C LEU A 306 -18.34 25.39 15.16
N LEU A 307 -18.85 26.58 15.48
CA LEU A 307 -18.25 27.92 15.36
C LEU A 307 -17.26 28.21 14.23
N LYS A 308 -17.76 28.98 13.26
CA LYS A 308 -17.07 30.14 12.68
C LYS A 308 -16.51 31.02 13.80
N ARG A 309 -15.27 31.49 13.64
CA ARG A 309 -14.78 32.67 14.37
C ARG A 309 -14.35 33.70 13.33
N ASP A 310 -14.97 34.86 13.45
CA ASP A 310 -14.96 35.97 12.51
C ASP A 310 -13.59 36.65 12.40
N LEU A 311 -13.33 37.14 11.19
CA LEU A 311 -12.44 38.25 10.89
C LEU A 311 -13.27 39.54 11.03
N ASP A 312 -12.84 40.46 11.89
CA ASP A 312 -12.71 41.91 11.65
C ASP A 312 -12.43 42.67 12.96
N GLY A 313 -11.43 43.57 12.93
CA GLY A 313 -11.44 44.85 13.66
C GLY A 313 -10.63 45.02 14.95
N GLU A 314 -9.32 45.32 14.79
CA GLU A 314 -8.44 46.32 15.46
C GLU A 314 -7.01 45.81 15.65
#